data_AF-A0A0A6P824-F1
#
_entry.id   AF-A0A0A6P824-F1
#
_cell.length_a   1.000
_cell.length_b   1.000
_cell.length_c   1.000
_cell.angle_alpha   90.00
_cell.angle_beta   90.00
_cell.angle_gamma   90.00
#
_symmetry.space_group_name_H-M   'P 1'
#
loop_
_entity.id
_entity.type
_entity.pdbx_description
1 polymer ?
#
loop_
_entity_poly.entity_id
_entity_poly.type
_entity_poly.pdbx_seq_one_letter_code
_entity_poly.pdbx_strand_id
1 'polypeptide(L)'
;MKTNTFLKNILCITGLLICLPAWSLTDEDIVQSLEALGEWKIAYPLAYQLAQQQNTYAAWRKVTTQYAHFDTKGWAYLQTWQQAHKANQEAIYKDFLTLKSETALNRHAIHAIFQITKGSNNIADYLQFMETYPDTVESVDALLQIHQIAFDRAQKKHDPLIYDVFVTTFQGAQQIPKAIQLAFEAEKQAIVEKDNDTTYEQHERLARRLYNEARLAEKAQNLLVAARKYLLLDLDRFRDTRVLTELLDRQERHLHHKLMQTQLLEIDQSINEMREAIVETIQVQEQAIVKELREQGQRLENVIATHNRLLAEQLKQINRKTSGDTPIEKMLESIPTVGKGLKIAFKTAKFMAKILPKMRKFMKSPNKQQAFLLDR
;
A
#
# COMPACT_ATOMS: atom_id res chain seq x y z
N MET A 1 -33.40 51.37 -103.10
CA MET A 1 -32.75 50.05 -103.05
C MET A 1 -32.94 49.48 -101.65
N LYS A 2 -33.66 48.36 -101.56
CA LYS A 2 -33.95 47.58 -100.35
C LYS A 2 -33.00 46.38 -100.34
N THR A 3 -32.15 46.29 -99.32
CA THR A 3 -31.40 45.11 -98.82
C THR A 3 -30.62 45.66 -97.61
N ASN A 4 -30.51 45.07 -96.42
CA ASN A 4 -30.62 43.69 -96.00
C ASN A 4 -30.68 43.72 -94.45
N THR A 5 -31.87 43.60 -93.84
CA THR A 5 -32.04 43.57 -92.37
C THR A 5 -32.41 42.18 -91.85
N PHE A 6 -32.54 41.19 -92.75
CA PHE A 6 -33.07 39.86 -92.40
C PHE A 6 -31.98 38.84 -92.02
N LEU A 7 -30.72 39.10 -92.38
CA LEU A 7 -29.59 38.20 -92.09
C LEU A 7 -28.89 38.45 -90.74
N LYS A 8 -29.19 39.57 -90.05
CA LYS A 8 -28.64 39.83 -88.70
C LYS A 8 -29.40 39.13 -87.57
N ASN A 9 -30.65 38.71 -87.80
CA ASN A 9 -31.45 38.05 -86.75
C ASN A 9 -31.39 36.52 -86.78
N ILE A 10 -30.83 35.89 -87.83
CA ILE A 10 -30.71 34.42 -87.89
C ILE A 10 -29.36 33.95 -87.32
N LEU A 11 -28.34 34.82 -87.23
CA LEU A 11 -27.05 34.49 -86.61
C LEU A 11 -26.97 34.73 -85.10
N CYS A 12 -28.07 35.18 -84.47
CA CYS A 12 -28.17 35.31 -83.01
C CYS A 12 -28.96 34.17 -82.34
N ILE A 13 -29.51 33.22 -83.10
CA ILE A 13 -30.43 32.18 -82.56
C ILE A 13 -29.83 30.76 -82.63
N THR A 14 -28.71 30.55 -83.34
CA THR A 14 -27.93 29.30 -83.27
C THR A 14 -26.59 29.48 -82.53
N GLY A 15 -26.48 30.55 -81.72
CA GLY A 15 -25.53 30.69 -80.63
C GLY A 15 -26.08 30.19 -79.29
N LEU A 16 -27.09 29.31 -79.33
CA LEU A 16 -27.56 28.54 -78.18
C LEU A 16 -26.92 27.16 -78.22
N LEU A 17 -25.59 27.12 -78.38
CA LEU A 17 -24.81 25.96 -78.01
C LEU A 17 -25.10 25.80 -76.52
N ILE A 18 -25.78 24.72 -76.21
CA ILE A 18 -26.15 24.31 -74.88
C ILE A 18 -24.85 24.22 -74.07
N CYS A 19 -24.48 25.32 -73.41
CA CYS A 19 -23.57 25.33 -72.28
C CYS A 19 -24.33 24.65 -71.12
N LEU A 20 -24.61 23.36 -71.26
CA LEU A 20 -24.70 22.53 -70.07
C LEU A 20 -23.34 22.74 -69.41
N PRO A 21 -23.28 23.25 -68.16
CA PRO A 21 -22.02 23.27 -67.44
C PRO A 21 -21.51 21.84 -67.56
N ALA A 22 -20.34 21.64 -68.16
CA ALA A 22 -19.73 20.33 -68.16
C ALA A 22 -19.73 19.90 -66.70
N TRP A 23 -20.53 18.90 -66.36
CA TRP A 23 -20.60 18.36 -65.01
C TRP A 23 -19.24 17.71 -64.81
N SER A 24 -18.26 18.51 -64.41
CA SER A 24 -16.91 18.08 -64.20
C SER A 24 -16.97 17.17 -62.99
N LEU A 25 -16.84 15.87 -63.24
CA LEU A 25 -16.73 14.87 -62.19
C LEU A 25 -15.62 15.33 -61.24
N THR A 26 -15.99 15.63 -59.99
CA THR A 26 -15.01 16.09 -59.01
C THR A 26 -14.20 14.91 -58.50
N ASP A 27 -12.99 15.17 -58.00
CA ASP A 27 -12.16 14.14 -57.36
C ASP A 27 -12.92 13.43 -56.22
N GLU A 28 -13.83 14.14 -55.54
CA GLU A 28 -14.69 13.59 -54.49
C GLU A 28 -15.77 12.63 -55.06
N ASP A 29 -16.38 12.97 -56.19
CA ASP A 29 -17.31 12.07 -56.89
C ASP A 29 -16.62 10.79 -57.37
N ILE A 30 -15.37 10.90 -57.82
CA ILE A 30 -14.55 9.76 -58.24
C ILE A 30 -14.25 8.85 -57.04
N VAL A 31 -13.82 9.42 -55.92
CA VAL A 31 -13.55 8.65 -54.69
C VAL A 31 -14.83 7.94 -54.23
N GLN A 32 -15.96 8.63 -54.13
CA GLN A 32 -17.23 8.02 -53.73
C GLN A 32 -17.69 6.91 -54.68
N SER A 33 -17.48 7.09 -55.98
CA SER A 33 -17.81 6.06 -56.99
C SER A 33 -16.94 4.81 -56.82
N LEU A 34 -15.63 4.98 -56.59
CA LEU A 34 -14.72 3.86 -56.34
C LEU A 34 -15.03 3.15 -55.02
N GLU A 35 -15.37 3.89 -53.96
CA GLU A 35 -15.83 3.34 -52.67
C GLU A 35 -17.11 2.51 -52.87
N ALA A 36 -18.07 3.01 -53.63
CA ALA A 36 -19.32 2.30 -53.93
C ALA A 36 -19.11 1.01 -54.73
N LEU A 37 -18.06 0.96 -55.55
CA LEU A 37 -17.66 -0.24 -56.29
C LEU A 37 -16.81 -1.22 -55.46
N GLY A 38 -16.44 -0.85 -54.22
CA GLY A 38 -15.57 -1.65 -53.37
C GLY A 38 -14.08 -1.58 -53.72
N GLU A 39 -13.69 -0.66 -54.58
CA GLU A 39 -12.31 -0.47 -55.07
C GLU A 39 -11.47 0.38 -54.11
N TRP A 40 -11.51 0.05 -52.80
CA TRP A 40 -10.90 0.84 -51.72
C TRP A 40 -9.39 1.08 -51.89
N LYS A 41 -8.67 0.10 -52.46
CA LYS A 41 -7.23 0.21 -52.73
C LYS A 41 -6.92 1.29 -53.76
N ILE A 42 -7.80 1.48 -54.75
CA ILE A 42 -7.67 2.48 -55.81
C ILE A 42 -8.18 3.85 -55.31
N ALA A 43 -9.23 3.85 -54.49
CA ALA A 43 -9.78 5.07 -53.90
C ALA A 43 -8.81 5.75 -52.91
N TYR A 44 -8.03 4.98 -52.14
CA TYR A 44 -7.13 5.50 -51.10
C TYR A 44 -6.19 6.65 -51.54
N PRO A 45 -5.37 6.53 -52.60
CA PRO A 45 -4.47 7.61 -53.01
C PRO A 45 -5.21 8.89 -53.41
N LEU A 46 -6.38 8.78 -54.04
CA LEU A 46 -7.23 9.91 -54.41
C LEU A 46 -7.84 10.57 -53.15
N ALA A 47 -8.36 9.77 -52.22
CA ALA A 47 -8.89 10.25 -50.95
C ALA A 47 -7.81 10.95 -50.10
N TYR A 48 -6.58 10.42 -50.11
CA TYR A 48 -5.43 11.04 -49.46
C TYR A 48 -5.09 12.40 -50.08
N GLN A 49 -5.06 12.49 -51.42
CA GLN A 49 -4.81 13.75 -52.13
C GLN A 49 -5.91 14.79 -51.84
N LEU A 50 -7.18 14.39 -51.81
CA LEU A 50 -8.28 15.26 -51.41
C LEU A 50 -8.12 15.78 -49.97
N ALA A 51 -7.78 14.90 -49.03
CA ALA A 51 -7.52 15.31 -47.65
C ALA A 51 -6.33 16.27 -47.54
N GLN A 52 -5.31 16.10 -48.38
CA GLN A 52 -4.18 17.02 -48.47
C GLN A 52 -4.58 18.40 -49.02
N GLN A 53 -5.47 18.46 -50.01
CA GLN A 53 -5.99 19.71 -50.57
C GLN A 53 -6.86 20.46 -49.55
N GLN A 54 -7.77 19.75 -48.87
CA GLN A 54 -8.65 20.34 -47.85
C GLN A 54 -7.88 20.71 -46.58
N ASN A 55 -6.89 19.90 -46.21
CA ASN A 55 -6.02 20.05 -45.05
C ASN A 55 -6.76 20.36 -43.74
N THR A 56 -7.91 19.72 -43.54
CA THR A 56 -8.73 19.86 -42.33
C THR A 56 -8.69 18.59 -41.49
N TYR A 57 -8.93 18.72 -40.18
CA TYR A 57 -9.03 17.55 -39.29
C TYR A 57 -10.08 16.55 -39.77
N ALA A 58 -11.27 17.03 -40.19
CA ALA A 58 -12.36 16.16 -40.65
C ALA A 58 -11.96 15.33 -41.89
N ALA A 59 -11.26 15.93 -42.85
CA ALA A 59 -10.81 15.24 -44.06
C ALA A 59 -9.79 14.14 -43.72
N TRP A 60 -8.79 14.46 -42.90
CA TRP A 60 -7.77 13.50 -42.49
C TRP A 60 -8.32 12.39 -41.58
N ARG A 61 -9.24 12.73 -40.67
CA ARG A 61 -9.98 11.76 -39.84
C ARG A 61 -10.77 10.78 -40.70
N LYS A 62 -11.46 11.26 -41.74
CA LYS A 62 -12.21 10.41 -42.70
C LYS A 62 -11.26 9.41 -43.36
N VAL A 63 -10.13 9.89 -43.91
CA VAL A 63 -9.14 9.00 -44.54
C VAL A 63 -8.58 7.97 -43.54
N THR A 64 -8.18 8.43 -42.35
CA THR A 64 -7.62 7.56 -41.30
C THR A 64 -8.57 6.45 -40.85
N THR A 65 -9.87 6.76 -40.73
CA THR A 65 -10.88 5.79 -40.29
C THR A 65 -11.28 4.83 -41.40
N GLN A 66 -11.63 5.35 -42.58
CA GLN A 66 -12.13 4.54 -43.69
C GLN A 66 -11.04 3.70 -44.35
N TYR A 67 -9.80 4.21 -44.39
CA TYR A 67 -8.68 3.58 -45.09
C TYR A 67 -7.58 3.07 -44.16
N ALA A 68 -7.91 2.79 -42.89
CA ALA A 68 -6.95 2.33 -41.88
C ALA A 68 -6.08 1.13 -42.34
N HIS A 69 -6.65 0.21 -43.11
CA HIS A 69 -5.97 -0.98 -43.64
C HIS A 69 -4.95 -0.66 -44.74
N PHE A 70 -5.10 0.49 -45.42
CA PHE A 70 -4.22 0.92 -46.51
C PHE A 70 -3.14 1.90 -46.03
N ASP A 71 -3.36 2.58 -44.89
CA ASP A 71 -2.38 3.48 -44.27
C ASP A 71 -1.28 2.71 -43.50
N THR A 72 -0.58 1.81 -44.18
CA THR A 72 0.44 0.93 -43.58
C THR A 72 1.60 1.69 -42.93
N LYS A 73 1.88 2.90 -43.41
CA LYS A 73 2.93 3.79 -42.88
C LYS A 73 2.41 4.78 -41.83
N GLY A 74 1.10 4.81 -41.57
CA GLY A 74 0.49 5.73 -40.61
C GLY A 74 0.56 7.21 -41.02
N TRP A 75 0.67 7.51 -42.31
CA TRP A 75 0.79 8.87 -42.80
C TRP A 75 -0.51 9.66 -42.63
N ALA A 76 -1.66 9.06 -42.97
CA ALA A 76 -2.95 9.70 -42.75
C ALA A 76 -3.21 9.89 -41.25
N TYR A 77 -2.86 8.91 -40.42
CA TYR A 77 -2.95 9.03 -38.97
C TYR A 77 -2.08 10.18 -38.43
N LEU A 78 -0.83 10.29 -38.90
CA LEU A 78 0.08 11.37 -38.52
C LEU A 78 -0.44 12.75 -38.95
N GLN A 79 -0.99 12.86 -40.17
CA GLN A 79 -1.60 14.10 -40.65
C GLN A 79 -2.83 14.48 -39.83
N THR A 80 -3.64 13.49 -39.44
CA THR A 80 -4.80 13.70 -38.56
C THR A 80 -4.37 14.25 -37.20
N TRP A 81 -3.30 13.69 -36.62
CA TRP A 81 -2.69 14.23 -35.41
C TRP A 81 -2.20 15.67 -35.59
N GLN A 82 -1.49 15.97 -36.68
CA GLN A 82 -1.01 17.33 -36.95
C GLN A 82 -2.15 18.35 -37.02
N GLN A 83 -3.28 17.99 -37.64
CA GLN A 83 -4.44 18.86 -37.65
C GLN A 83 -5.13 18.96 -36.29
N ALA A 84 -5.21 17.87 -35.53
CA ALA A 84 -5.75 17.90 -34.16
C ALA A 84 -4.93 18.86 -33.27
N HIS A 85 -3.61 18.72 -33.33
CA HIS A 85 -2.66 19.58 -32.61
C HIS A 85 -2.78 21.05 -33.04
N LYS A 86 -2.90 21.32 -34.34
CA LYS A 86 -3.09 22.68 -34.86
C LYS A 86 -4.41 23.30 -34.39
N ALA A 87 -5.49 22.52 -34.32
CA ALA A 87 -6.78 23.01 -33.87
C ALA A 87 -6.80 23.31 -32.37
N ASN A 88 -6.04 22.53 -31.57
CA ASN A 88 -5.89 22.67 -30.14
C ASN A 88 -7.23 22.77 -29.37
N GLN A 89 -8.16 21.88 -29.70
CA GLN A 89 -9.47 21.79 -29.07
C GLN A 89 -9.62 20.44 -28.38
N GLU A 90 -10.11 20.46 -27.13
CA GLU A 90 -10.31 19.25 -26.32
C GLU A 90 -11.18 18.21 -27.04
N ALA A 91 -12.30 18.64 -27.64
CA ALA A 91 -13.21 17.76 -28.36
C ALA A 91 -12.51 17.05 -29.55
N ILE A 92 -11.60 17.73 -30.24
CA ILE A 92 -10.83 17.17 -31.37
C ILE A 92 -9.80 16.17 -30.86
N TYR A 93 -9.10 16.46 -29.75
CA TYR A 93 -8.18 15.48 -29.15
C TYR A 93 -8.92 14.24 -28.63
N LYS A 94 -10.09 14.40 -27.99
CA LYS A 94 -10.93 13.30 -27.54
C LYS A 94 -11.39 12.42 -28.69
N ASP A 95 -11.83 13.03 -29.79
CA ASP A 95 -12.17 12.29 -31.01
C ASP A 95 -10.94 11.60 -31.62
N PHE A 96 -9.78 12.25 -31.66
CA PHE A 96 -8.53 11.65 -32.14
C PHE A 96 -8.13 10.38 -31.37
N LEU A 97 -8.31 10.38 -30.04
CA LEU A 97 -8.04 9.23 -29.18
C LEU A 97 -8.90 8.00 -29.52
N THR A 98 -10.05 8.18 -30.17
CA THR A 98 -10.93 7.08 -30.60
C THR A 98 -10.46 6.38 -31.89
N LEU A 99 -9.57 7.01 -32.66
CA LEU A 99 -9.19 6.53 -33.99
C LEU A 99 -8.29 5.30 -33.92
N LYS A 100 -7.38 5.25 -32.94
CA LYS A 100 -6.46 4.14 -32.74
C LYS A 100 -6.03 4.06 -31.28
N SER A 101 -6.23 2.89 -30.67
CA SER A 101 -5.77 2.63 -29.30
C SER A 101 -4.24 2.50 -29.25
N GLU A 102 -3.65 2.85 -28.10
CA GLU A 102 -2.28 2.50 -27.72
C GLU A 102 -1.14 3.04 -28.62
N THR A 103 -1.27 4.26 -29.14
CA THR A 103 -0.16 4.92 -29.86
C THR A 103 0.61 5.89 -28.96
N ALA A 104 1.87 6.18 -29.31
CA ALA A 104 2.64 7.23 -28.64
C ALA A 104 1.98 8.62 -28.79
N LEU A 105 1.25 8.86 -29.89
CA LEU A 105 0.52 10.11 -30.13
C LEU A 105 -0.65 10.31 -29.16
N ASN A 106 -1.24 9.22 -28.64
CA ASN A 106 -2.30 9.32 -27.63
C ASN A 106 -1.78 9.99 -26.35
N ARG A 107 -0.52 9.74 -25.95
CA ARG A 107 0.09 10.43 -24.80
C ARG A 107 0.18 11.93 -25.05
N HIS A 108 0.56 12.34 -26.26
CA HIS A 108 0.61 13.76 -26.62
C HIS A 108 -0.78 14.41 -26.66
N ALA A 109 -1.80 13.70 -27.13
CA ALA A 109 -3.18 14.18 -27.12
C ALA A 109 -3.72 14.35 -25.68
N ILE A 110 -3.49 13.35 -24.81
CA ILE A 110 -3.84 13.43 -23.38
C ILE A 110 -3.12 14.61 -22.72
N HIS A 111 -1.82 14.77 -22.99
CA HIS A 111 -1.05 15.90 -22.48
C HIS A 111 -1.64 17.25 -22.93
N ALA A 112 -2.03 17.38 -24.19
CA ALA A 112 -2.64 18.60 -24.70
C ALA A 112 -4.01 18.88 -24.04
N ILE A 113 -4.84 17.85 -23.83
CA ILE A 113 -6.09 17.95 -23.06
C ILE A 113 -5.81 18.42 -21.63
N PHE A 114 -4.76 17.89 -20.99
CA PHE A 114 -4.35 18.34 -19.66
C PHE A 114 -3.94 19.81 -19.66
N GLN A 115 -3.19 20.30 -20.65
CA GLN A 115 -2.82 21.72 -20.72
C GLN A 115 -4.05 22.64 -20.85
N ILE A 116 -5.06 22.23 -21.62
CA ILE A 116 -6.34 22.95 -21.71
C ILE A 116 -7.06 22.94 -20.35
N THR A 117 -7.16 21.76 -19.73
CA THR A 117 -7.74 21.58 -18.38
C THR A 117 -7.03 22.47 -17.36
N LYS A 118 -5.70 22.51 -17.42
CA LYS A 118 -4.86 23.32 -16.53
C LYS A 118 -5.14 24.81 -16.68
N GLY A 119 -5.39 25.27 -17.92
CA GLY A 119 -5.77 26.66 -18.20
C GLY A 119 -7.10 27.09 -17.58
N SER A 120 -8.02 26.16 -17.32
CA SER A 120 -9.31 26.45 -16.67
C SER A 120 -9.17 26.81 -15.18
N ASN A 121 -8.13 26.29 -14.53
CA ASN A 121 -7.92 26.38 -13.09
C ASN A 121 -9.15 25.97 -12.22
N ASN A 122 -9.92 24.99 -12.68
CA ASN A 122 -11.14 24.52 -12.05
C ASN A 122 -11.00 23.09 -11.50
N ILE A 123 -11.34 22.88 -10.24
CA ILE A 123 -11.28 21.56 -9.58
C ILE A 123 -12.17 20.53 -10.28
N ALA A 124 -13.36 20.92 -10.76
CA ALA A 124 -14.28 19.99 -11.43
C ALA A 124 -13.66 19.43 -12.72
N ASP A 125 -12.97 20.30 -13.47
CA ASP A 125 -12.36 19.93 -14.75
C ASP A 125 -11.16 18.99 -14.52
N TYR A 126 -10.35 19.23 -13.47
CA TYR A 126 -9.28 18.30 -13.08
C TYR A 126 -9.82 16.94 -12.62
N LEU A 127 -10.91 16.90 -11.84
CA LEU A 127 -11.52 15.65 -11.40
C LEU A 127 -12.05 14.84 -12.59
N GLN A 128 -12.74 15.51 -13.53
CA GLN A 128 -13.20 14.87 -14.76
C GLN A 128 -12.02 14.35 -15.60
N PHE A 129 -10.91 15.10 -15.66
CA PHE A 129 -9.69 14.65 -16.33
C PHE A 129 -9.13 13.37 -15.68
N MET A 130 -9.00 13.34 -14.34
CA MET A 130 -8.50 12.17 -13.61
C MET A 130 -9.40 10.95 -13.74
N GLU A 131 -10.72 11.14 -13.79
CA GLU A 131 -11.68 10.05 -14.04
C GLU A 131 -11.53 9.48 -15.46
N THR A 132 -11.30 10.36 -16.43
CA THR A 132 -11.16 9.96 -17.84
C THR A 132 -9.79 9.32 -18.13
N TYR A 133 -8.73 9.76 -17.44
CA TYR A 133 -7.34 9.36 -17.71
C TYR A 133 -6.54 8.96 -16.43
N PRO A 134 -7.01 8.00 -15.62
CA PRO A 134 -6.49 7.74 -14.27
C PRO A 134 -5.01 7.34 -14.22
N ASP A 135 -4.52 6.60 -15.22
CA ASP A 135 -3.17 6.02 -15.22
C ASP A 135 -2.15 6.85 -16.03
N THR A 136 -2.23 8.18 -15.90
CA THR A 136 -1.36 9.11 -16.63
C THR A 136 -0.56 9.99 -15.66
N VAL A 137 0.64 10.40 -16.07
CA VAL A 137 1.46 11.31 -15.24
C VAL A 137 0.75 12.64 -15.04
N GLU A 138 -0.03 13.08 -16.04
CA GLU A 138 -0.88 14.26 -15.98
C GLU A 138 -1.97 14.15 -14.91
N SER A 139 -2.49 12.96 -14.59
CA SER A 139 -3.47 12.79 -13.50
C SER A 139 -2.86 13.01 -12.12
N VAL A 140 -1.58 12.67 -11.95
CA VAL A 140 -0.83 13.03 -10.73
C VAL A 140 -0.65 14.54 -10.65
N ASP A 141 -0.28 15.19 -11.77
CA ASP A 141 -0.16 16.65 -11.83
C ASP A 141 -1.50 17.35 -11.56
N ALA A 142 -2.62 16.83 -12.09
CA ALA A 142 -3.96 17.32 -11.84
C ALA A 142 -4.32 17.27 -10.34
N LEU A 143 -4.02 16.17 -9.66
CA LEU A 143 -4.22 16.03 -8.22
C LEU A 143 -3.42 17.08 -7.44
N LEU A 144 -2.15 17.31 -7.81
CA LEU A 144 -1.31 18.33 -7.18
C LEU A 144 -1.88 19.74 -7.39
N GLN A 145 -2.44 20.04 -8.57
CA GLN A 145 -3.12 21.32 -8.81
C GLN A 145 -4.40 21.46 -7.96
N ILE A 146 -5.19 20.40 -7.79
CA ILE A 146 -6.36 20.41 -6.89
C ILE A 146 -5.93 20.76 -5.47
N HIS A 147 -4.86 20.12 -4.95
CA HIS A 147 -4.31 20.44 -3.63
C HIS A 147 -3.90 21.91 -3.53
N GLN A 148 -3.20 22.44 -4.54
CA GLN A 148 -2.78 23.84 -4.54
C GLN A 148 -3.97 24.80 -4.54
N ILE A 149 -4.97 24.60 -5.41
CA ILE A 149 -6.16 25.46 -5.49
C ILE A 149 -6.95 25.42 -4.18
N ALA A 150 -7.12 24.24 -3.59
CA ALA A 150 -7.81 24.09 -2.32
C ALA A 150 -7.07 24.80 -1.19
N PHE A 151 -5.74 24.70 -1.15
CA PHE A 151 -4.91 25.41 -0.19
C PHE A 151 -4.97 26.93 -0.36
N ASP A 152 -4.87 27.43 -1.59
CA ASP A 152 -4.98 28.87 -1.88
C ASP A 152 -6.34 29.44 -1.45
N ARG A 153 -7.41 28.65 -1.61
CA ARG A 153 -8.75 29.00 -1.11
C ARG A 153 -8.79 29.05 0.42
N ALA A 154 -8.15 28.10 1.10
CA ALA A 154 -8.03 28.12 2.56
C ALA A 154 -7.24 29.34 3.04
N GLN A 155 -6.14 29.68 2.37
CA GLN A 155 -5.34 30.88 2.67
C GLN A 155 -6.14 32.17 2.55
N LYS A 156 -6.94 32.31 1.48
CA LYS A 156 -7.80 33.48 1.27
C LYS A 156 -8.87 33.64 2.36
N LYS A 157 -9.34 32.54 2.96
CA LYS A 157 -10.32 32.56 4.04
C LYS A 157 -9.69 32.83 5.40
N HIS A 158 -8.43 32.40 5.60
CA HIS A 158 -7.66 32.61 6.82
C HIS A 158 -8.40 32.17 8.10
N ASP A 159 -9.06 31.02 8.04
CA ASP A 159 -9.83 30.45 9.14
C ASP A 159 -9.22 29.11 9.58
N PRO A 160 -8.89 28.90 10.87
CA PRO A 160 -8.38 27.64 11.39
C PRO A 160 -9.21 26.42 10.99
N LEU A 161 -10.55 26.53 10.99
CA LEU A 161 -11.44 25.42 10.63
C LEU A 161 -11.33 25.04 9.15
N ILE A 162 -11.10 26.02 8.27
CA ILE A 162 -10.94 25.76 6.84
C ILE A 162 -9.62 25.05 6.55
N TYR A 163 -8.55 25.39 7.27
CA TYR A 163 -7.29 24.64 7.19
C TYR A 163 -7.44 23.20 7.73
N ASP A 164 -8.23 22.99 8.78
CA ASP A 164 -8.50 21.64 9.31
C ASP A 164 -9.23 20.78 8.29
N VAL A 165 -10.22 21.35 7.61
CA VAL A 165 -10.92 20.68 6.51
C VAL A 165 -9.95 20.36 5.38
N PHE A 166 -9.03 21.26 5.03
CA PHE A 166 -8.00 20.99 4.03
C PHE A 166 -7.11 19.79 4.43
N VAL A 167 -6.57 19.76 5.65
CA VAL A 167 -5.68 18.69 6.12
C VAL A 167 -6.39 17.34 6.17
N THR A 168 -7.66 17.33 6.58
CA THR A 168 -8.46 16.09 6.67
C THR A 168 -8.91 15.57 5.31
N THR A 169 -9.21 16.46 4.36
CA THR A 169 -9.68 16.12 3.00
C THR A 169 -8.52 15.67 2.10
N PHE A 170 -7.38 16.36 2.13
CA PHE A 170 -6.27 16.14 1.21
C PHE A 170 -5.07 15.47 1.88
N GLN A 171 -5.28 14.22 2.31
CA GLN A 171 -4.23 13.43 2.96
C GLN A 171 -3.02 13.26 2.01
N GLY A 172 -1.82 13.57 2.50
CA GLY A 172 -0.59 13.51 1.70
C GLY A 172 -0.30 14.76 0.86
N ALA A 173 -1.13 15.80 0.91
CA ALA A 173 -0.79 17.08 0.29
C ALA A 173 0.50 17.67 0.89
N GLN A 174 1.40 18.16 0.04
CA GLN A 174 2.68 18.76 0.46
C GLN A 174 2.48 20.02 1.30
N GLN A 175 1.32 20.66 1.18
CA GLN A 175 0.96 21.89 1.88
C GLN A 175 0.48 21.65 3.33
N ILE A 176 0.26 20.39 3.76
CA ILE A 176 -0.26 20.07 5.11
C ILE A 176 0.55 20.76 6.24
N PRO A 177 1.90 20.66 6.29
CA PRO A 177 2.66 21.31 7.37
C PRO A 177 2.43 22.82 7.43
N LYS A 178 2.33 23.48 6.26
CA LYS A 178 2.08 24.91 6.19
C LYS A 178 0.63 25.26 6.57
N ALA A 179 -0.35 24.44 6.18
CA ALA A 179 -1.74 24.60 6.59
C ALA A 179 -1.92 24.52 8.11
N ILE A 180 -1.28 23.54 8.77
CA ILE A 180 -1.29 23.39 10.22
C ILE A 180 -0.69 24.63 10.90
N GLN A 181 0.45 25.12 10.40
CA GLN A 181 1.07 26.34 10.91
C GLN A 181 0.16 27.56 10.76
N LEU A 182 -0.45 27.76 9.59
CA LEU A 182 -1.34 28.90 9.35
C LEU A 182 -2.62 28.83 10.19
N ALA A 183 -3.14 27.63 10.44
CA ALA A 183 -4.28 27.43 11.34
C ALA A 183 -3.92 27.84 12.78
N PHE A 184 -2.72 27.47 13.24
CA PHE A 184 -2.21 27.91 14.53
C PHE A 184 -2.01 29.42 14.60
N GLU A 185 -1.39 30.04 13.58
CA GLU A 185 -1.16 31.48 13.53
C GLU A 185 -2.47 32.28 13.55
N ALA A 186 -3.46 31.87 12.76
CA ALA A 186 -4.78 32.50 12.73
C ALA A 186 -5.49 32.40 14.09
N GLU A 187 -5.44 31.24 14.74
CA GLU A 187 -6.07 31.06 16.05
C GLU A 187 -5.31 31.79 17.16
N LYS A 188 -3.97 31.78 17.12
CA LYS A 188 -3.09 32.54 18.02
C LYS A 188 -3.42 34.02 17.97
N GLN A 189 -3.59 34.59 16.77
CA GLN A 189 -3.95 36.00 16.62
C GLN A 189 -5.28 36.30 17.32
N ALA A 190 -6.31 35.47 17.09
CA ALA A 190 -7.62 35.65 17.72
C ALA A 190 -7.58 35.51 19.26
N ILE A 191 -6.69 34.69 19.80
CA ILE A 191 -6.47 34.54 21.25
C ILE A 191 -5.74 35.77 21.82
N VAL A 192 -4.69 36.24 21.14
CA VAL A 192 -3.93 37.42 21.58
C VAL A 192 -4.81 38.66 21.63
N GLU A 193 -5.62 38.88 20.60
CA GLU A 193 -6.58 39.99 20.53
C GLU A 193 -7.61 39.94 21.68
N LYS A 194 -8.12 38.74 22.02
CA LYS A 194 -9.09 38.57 23.12
C LYS A 194 -8.51 38.82 24.50
N ASP A 195 -7.19 38.67 24.66
CA ASP A 195 -6.57 38.61 25.98
C ASP A 195 -5.77 39.88 26.33
N ASN A 196 -5.44 40.73 25.35
CA ASN A 196 -4.70 41.99 25.55
C ASN A 196 -5.35 42.96 26.57
N ASP A 197 -6.66 42.89 26.80
CA ASP A 197 -7.39 43.79 27.72
C ASP A 197 -8.07 43.03 28.88
N THR A 198 -7.53 41.89 29.29
CA THR A 198 -8.18 41.02 30.27
C THR A 198 -7.55 41.05 31.65
N THR A 199 -8.39 40.84 32.66
CA THR A 199 -7.96 40.61 34.04
C THR A 199 -7.33 39.23 34.20
N TYR A 200 -6.52 39.02 35.24
CA TYR A 200 -5.94 37.71 35.56
C TYR A 200 -7.00 36.58 35.61
N GLU A 201 -8.18 36.85 36.17
CA GLU A 201 -9.26 35.86 36.21
C GLU A 201 -9.81 35.51 34.82
N GLN A 202 -9.94 36.48 33.92
CA GLN A 202 -10.39 36.26 32.55
C GLN A 202 -9.33 35.50 31.74
N HIS A 203 -8.06 35.82 31.96
CA HIS A 203 -6.91 35.13 31.41
C HIS A 203 -6.88 33.64 31.81
N GLU A 204 -7.04 33.34 33.11
CA GLU A 204 -7.16 31.97 33.63
C GLU A 204 -8.39 31.25 33.06
N ARG A 205 -9.54 31.93 32.91
CA ARG A 205 -10.74 31.37 32.26
C ARG A 205 -10.51 31.04 30.79
N LEU A 206 -9.73 31.86 30.07
CA LEU A 206 -9.38 31.62 28.67
C LEU A 206 -8.47 30.39 28.54
N ALA A 207 -7.43 30.29 29.38
CA ALA A 207 -6.59 29.09 29.45
C ALA A 207 -7.43 27.84 29.76
N ARG A 208 -8.32 27.91 30.75
CA ARG A 208 -9.20 26.80 31.13
C ARG A 208 -10.11 26.38 29.98
N ARG A 209 -10.61 27.34 29.20
CA ARG A 209 -11.41 27.08 28.00
C ARG A 209 -10.59 26.35 26.94
N LEU A 210 -9.39 26.83 26.60
CA LEU A 210 -8.51 26.18 25.63
C LEU A 210 -8.19 24.73 26.04
N TYR A 211 -7.90 24.50 27.32
CA TYR A 211 -7.67 23.16 27.85
C TYR A 211 -8.90 22.26 27.67
N ASN A 212 -10.09 22.75 28.04
CA ASN A 212 -11.33 22.00 27.89
C ASN A 212 -11.64 21.70 26.42
N GLU A 213 -11.43 22.67 25.52
CA GLU A 213 -11.58 22.48 24.07
C GLU A 213 -10.61 21.41 23.53
N ALA A 214 -9.34 21.42 23.98
CA ALA A 214 -8.37 20.39 23.64
C ALA A 214 -8.85 18.99 24.08
N ARG A 215 -9.36 18.88 25.32
CA ARG A 215 -9.89 17.63 25.88
C ARG A 215 -11.12 17.12 25.15
N LEU A 216 -12.02 18.03 24.77
CA LEU A 216 -13.20 17.67 23.97
C LEU A 216 -12.77 17.18 22.59
N ALA A 217 -11.79 17.84 21.95
CA ALA A 217 -11.23 17.42 20.67
C ALA A 217 -10.55 16.04 20.76
N GLU A 218 -9.75 15.77 21.80
CA GLU A 218 -9.18 14.43 22.05
C GLU A 218 -10.26 13.36 22.16
N LYS A 219 -11.31 13.61 22.96
CA LYS A 219 -12.43 12.67 23.14
C LYS A 219 -13.16 12.41 21.83
N ALA A 220 -13.27 13.42 20.97
CA ALA A 220 -13.83 13.32 19.63
C ALA A 220 -12.84 12.76 18.58
N GLN A 221 -11.64 12.33 18.98
CA GLN A 221 -10.58 11.85 18.09
C GLN A 221 -10.11 12.90 17.05
N ASN A 222 -10.32 14.19 17.31
CA ASN A 222 -9.79 15.29 16.51
C ASN A 222 -8.43 15.73 17.06
N LEU A 223 -7.41 14.90 16.79
CA LEU A 223 -6.06 15.07 17.32
C LEU A 223 -5.38 16.36 16.83
N LEU A 224 -5.69 16.82 15.62
CA LEU A 224 -5.13 18.05 15.05
C LEU A 224 -5.57 19.27 15.85
N VAL A 225 -6.87 19.38 16.12
CA VAL A 225 -7.42 20.48 16.93
C VAL A 225 -6.87 20.38 18.35
N ALA A 226 -6.87 19.19 18.96
CA ALA A 226 -6.32 19.01 20.30
C ALA A 226 -4.85 19.47 20.39
N ALA A 227 -4.00 19.05 19.46
CA ALA A 227 -2.59 19.44 19.42
C ALA A 227 -2.42 20.95 19.25
N ARG A 228 -3.19 21.58 18.35
CA ARG A 228 -3.17 23.04 18.17
C ARG A 228 -3.57 23.77 19.45
N LYS A 229 -4.61 23.31 20.16
CA LYS A 229 -5.07 23.92 21.42
C LYS A 229 -4.05 23.80 22.54
N TYR A 230 -3.38 22.66 22.67
CA TYR A 230 -2.28 22.52 23.61
C TYR A 230 -1.07 23.40 23.25
N LEU A 231 -0.74 23.54 21.96
CA LEU A 231 0.32 24.43 21.52
C LEU A 231 -0.01 25.91 21.82
N LEU A 232 -1.29 26.31 21.75
CA LEU A 232 -1.74 27.64 22.15
C LEU A 232 -1.62 27.87 23.66
N LEU A 233 -1.79 26.83 24.49
CA LEU A 233 -1.56 26.91 25.93
C LEU A 233 -0.08 27.05 26.30
N ASP A 234 0.82 26.58 25.44
CA ASP A 234 2.28 26.67 25.65
C ASP A 234 2.85 28.06 25.29
N LEU A 235 2.00 28.99 24.85
CA LEU A 235 2.43 30.38 24.64
C LEU A 235 2.88 31.01 25.96
N ASP A 236 3.94 31.82 25.91
CA ASP A 236 4.54 32.49 27.08
C ASP A 236 3.53 33.21 27.97
N ARG A 237 2.48 33.72 27.33
CA ARG A 237 1.34 34.39 27.95
C ARG A 237 0.59 33.55 28.99
N PHE A 238 0.51 32.23 28.82
CA PHE A 238 -0.21 31.35 29.74
C PHE A 238 0.72 30.66 30.77
N ARG A 239 2.01 31.03 30.81
CA ARG A 239 3.00 30.41 31.71
C ARG A 239 2.60 30.46 33.18
N ASP A 240 1.93 31.52 33.59
CA ASP A 240 1.55 31.77 34.99
C ASP A 240 0.12 31.26 35.33
N THR A 241 -0.52 30.54 34.40
CA THR A 241 -1.87 29.99 34.62
C THR A 241 -1.80 28.64 35.35
N ARG A 242 -2.76 28.40 36.24
CA ARG A 242 -2.85 27.10 36.94
C ARG A 242 -3.16 25.97 35.96
N VAL A 243 -3.87 26.30 34.88
CA VAL A 243 -4.22 25.37 33.81
C VAL A 243 -2.97 24.80 33.12
N LEU A 244 -1.97 25.61 32.84
CA LEU A 244 -0.73 25.12 32.23
C LEU A 244 0.01 24.19 33.20
N THR A 245 0.11 24.55 34.48
CA THR A 245 0.69 23.67 35.50
C THR A 245 -0.05 22.33 35.57
N GLU A 246 -1.39 22.34 35.60
CA GLU A 246 -2.19 21.11 35.59
C GLU A 246 -1.97 20.24 34.34
N LEU A 247 -1.76 20.88 33.18
CA LEU A 247 -1.43 20.19 31.92
C LEU A 247 -0.06 19.51 32.02
N LEU A 248 0.97 20.22 32.48
CA LEU A 248 2.33 19.69 32.66
C LEU A 248 2.33 18.53 33.69
N ASP A 249 1.72 18.73 34.86
CA ASP A 249 1.57 17.69 35.89
C ASP A 249 0.90 16.42 35.35
N ARG A 250 -0.05 16.58 34.42
CA ARG A 250 -0.71 15.44 33.79
C ARG A 250 0.20 14.77 32.76
N GLN A 251 0.94 15.52 31.96
CA GLN A 251 1.90 14.96 31.00
C GLN A 251 3.00 14.18 31.72
N GLU A 252 3.55 14.73 32.81
CA GLU A 252 4.53 14.06 33.66
C GLU A 252 3.98 12.76 34.23
N ARG A 253 2.76 12.76 34.80
CA ARG A 253 2.10 11.54 35.28
C ARG A 253 1.93 10.50 34.18
N HIS A 254 1.54 10.92 32.98
CA HIS A 254 1.39 10.01 31.85
C HIS A 254 2.74 9.41 31.42
N LEU A 255 3.80 10.22 31.33
CA LEU A 255 5.15 9.75 31.02
C LEU A 255 5.67 8.79 32.09
N HIS A 256 5.45 9.10 33.37
CA HIS A 256 5.78 8.22 34.48
C HIS A 256 5.05 6.87 34.40
N HIS A 257 3.74 6.88 34.10
CA HIS A 257 2.98 5.64 33.88
C HIS A 257 3.53 4.82 32.70
N LYS A 258 3.88 5.47 31.59
CA LYS A 258 4.48 4.79 30.42
C LYS A 258 5.84 4.18 30.78
N LEU A 259 6.69 4.92 31.49
CA LEU A 259 7.97 4.41 31.99
C LEU A 259 7.76 3.18 32.88
N MET A 260 6.77 3.23 33.78
CA MET A 260 6.46 2.11 34.66
C MET A 260 5.94 0.89 33.93
N GLN A 261 5.11 1.07 32.90
CA GLN A 261 4.68 -0.03 32.02
C GLN A 261 5.86 -0.67 31.29
N THR A 262 6.79 0.14 30.76
CA THR A 262 8.00 -0.37 30.12
C THR A 262 8.85 -1.18 31.11
N GLN A 263 9.07 -0.68 32.32
CA GLN A 263 9.83 -1.40 33.35
C GLN A 263 9.16 -2.72 33.75
N LEU A 264 7.83 -2.77 33.85
CA LEU A 264 7.11 -4.01 34.12
C LEU A 264 7.30 -5.02 32.98
N LEU A 265 7.25 -4.57 31.72
CA LEU A 265 7.52 -5.42 30.55
C LEU A 265 8.96 -5.97 30.54
N GLU A 266 9.94 -5.14 30.90
CA GLU A 266 11.34 -5.55 31.02
C GLU A 266 11.54 -6.57 32.15
N ILE A 267 10.87 -6.37 33.30
CA ILE A 267 10.87 -7.32 34.41
C ILE A 267 10.23 -8.65 33.98
N ASP A 268 9.08 -8.61 33.31
CA ASP A 268 8.41 -9.80 32.81
C ASP A 268 9.29 -10.55 31.79
N GLN A 269 9.96 -9.82 30.90
CA GLN A 269 10.93 -10.39 29.97
C GLN A 269 12.10 -11.05 30.72
N SER A 270 12.69 -10.38 31.71
CA SER A 270 13.79 -10.91 32.52
C SER A 270 13.38 -12.15 33.32
N ILE A 271 12.17 -12.18 33.87
CA ILE A 271 11.61 -13.35 34.56
C ILE A 271 11.47 -14.52 33.58
N ASN A 272 11.01 -14.26 32.36
CA ASN A 272 10.89 -15.30 31.33
C ASN A 272 12.27 -15.83 30.90
N GLU A 273 13.26 -14.96 30.70
CA GLU A 273 14.64 -15.35 30.39
C GLU A 273 15.26 -16.18 31.53
N MET A 274 15.08 -15.76 32.79
CA MET A 274 15.53 -16.50 33.97
C MET A 274 14.85 -17.87 34.06
N ARG A 275 13.54 -17.93 33.77
CA ARG A 275 12.78 -19.17 33.75
C ARG A 275 13.31 -20.13 32.68
N GLU A 276 13.62 -19.63 31.50
CA GLU A 276 14.22 -20.42 30.42
C GLU A 276 15.60 -20.94 30.81
N ALA A 277 16.46 -20.09 31.39
CA ALA A 277 17.79 -20.48 31.87
C ALA A 277 17.74 -21.53 33.01
N ILE A 278 16.78 -21.41 33.94
CA ILE A 278 16.55 -22.42 34.99
C ILE A 278 16.10 -23.74 34.34
N VAL A 279 15.16 -23.68 33.39
CA VAL A 279 14.68 -24.88 32.68
C VAL A 279 15.81 -25.56 31.90
N GLU A 280 16.70 -24.78 31.27
CA GLU A 280 17.90 -25.29 30.60
C GLU A 280 18.87 -25.93 31.59
N THR A 281 19.17 -25.25 32.70
CA THR A 281 20.06 -25.77 33.75
C THR A 281 19.55 -27.09 34.33
N ILE A 282 18.24 -27.18 34.60
CA ILE A 282 17.59 -28.42 35.06
C ILE A 282 17.73 -29.53 34.00
N GLN A 283 17.54 -29.21 32.71
CA GLN A 283 17.72 -30.19 31.63
C GLN A 283 19.17 -30.68 31.53
N VAL A 284 20.15 -29.79 31.67
CA VAL A 284 21.58 -30.14 31.66
C VAL A 284 21.93 -31.03 32.86
N GLN A 285 21.46 -30.68 34.06
CA GLN A 285 21.64 -31.51 35.26
C GLN A 285 20.96 -32.86 35.13
N GLU A 286 19.74 -32.91 34.59
CA GLU A 286 19.03 -34.17 34.33
C GLU A 286 19.83 -35.05 33.36
N GLN A 287 20.34 -34.50 32.27
CA GLN A 287 21.18 -35.24 31.32
C GLN A 287 22.48 -35.77 31.97
N ALA A 288 23.11 -34.98 32.85
CA ALA A 288 24.30 -35.39 33.59
C ALA A 288 23.99 -36.57 34.54
N ILE A 289 22.89 -36.50 35.30
CA ILE A 289 22.44 -37.58 36.19
C ILE A 289 22.12 -38.85 35.38
N VAL A 290 21.40 -38.70 34.26
CA VAL A 290 21.07 -39.82 33.37
C VAL A 290 22.34 -40.47 32.82
N LYS A 291 23.36 -39.68 32.46
CA LYS A 291 24.65 -40.18 32.00
C LYS A 291 25.38 -40.95 33.11
N GLU A 292 25.47 -40.40 34.32
CA GLU A 292 26.11 -41.06 35.46
C GLU A 292 25.43 -42.38 35.82
N LEU A 293 24.09 -42.39 35.88
CA LEU A 293 23.31 -43.62 36.14
C LEU A 293 23.57 -44.69 35.07
N ARG A 294 23.72 -44.29 33.81
CA ARG A 294 24.06 -45.21 32.71
C ARG A 294 25.47 -45.78 32.88
N GLU A 295 26.45 -44.97 33.25
CA GLU A 295 27.83 -45.41 33.51
C GLU A 295 27.91 -46.34 34.71
N GLN A 296 27.20 -46.05 35.80
CA GLN A 296 27.09 -46.93 36.97
C GLN A 296 26.42 -48.27 36.62
N GLY A 297 25.36 -48.24 35.80
CA GLY A 297 24.71 -49.44 35.28
C GLY A 297 25.68 -50.33 34.49
N GLN A 298 26.48 -49.75 33.61
CA GLN A 298 27.51 -50.47 32.85
C GLN A 298 28.61 -51.05 33.75
N ARG A 299 29.05 -50.31 34.78
CA ARG A 299 30.02 -50.82 35.77
C ARG A 299 29.45 -52.02 36.52
N LEU A 300 28.18 -51.94 36.94
CA LEU A 300 27.50 -53.05 37.62
C LEU A 300 27.36 -54.28 36.71
N GLU A 301 26.99 -54.07 35.44
CA GLU A 301 26.94 -55.14 34.44
C GLU A 301 28.31 -55.83 34.29
N ASN A 302 29.40 -55.07 34.22
CA ASN A 302 30.76 -55.62 34.14
C ASN A 302 31.15 -56.40 35.40
N VAL A 303 30.79 -55.91 36.59
CA VAL A 303 31.02 -56.64 37.86
C VAL A 303 30.23 -57.94 37.88
N ILE A 304 28.95 -57.93 37.50
CA ILE A 304 28.11 -59.13 37.42
C ILE A 304 28.68 -60.12 36.40
N ALA A 305 29.09 -59.64 35.21
CA ALA A 305 29.70 -60.49 34.18
C ALA A 305 31.00 -61.13 34.67
N THR A 306 31.84 -60.37 35.37
CA THR A 306 33.11 -60.85 35.94
C THR A 306 32.86 -61.88 37.04
N HIS A 307 31.91 -61.62 37.93
CA HIS A 307 31.49 -62.55 38.97
C HIS A 307 30.93 -63.85 38.39
N ASN A 308 30.05 -63.76 37.38
CA ASN A 308 29.50 -64.92 36.69
C ASN A 308 30.60 -65.74 35.99
N ARG A 309 31.60 -65.08 35.40
CA ARG A 309 32.76 -65.76 34.81
C ARG A 309 33.58 -66.50 35.87
N LEU A 310 33.85 -65.87 37.02
CA LEU A 310 34.53 -66.51 38.14
C LEU A 310 33.75 -67.70 38.68
N LEU A 311 32.43 -67.59 38.85
CA LEU A 311 31.57 -68.71 39.24
C LEU A 311 31.62 -69.85 38.23
N ALA A 312 31.54 -69.55 36.92
CA ALA A 312 31.65 -70.56 35.88
C ALA A 312 33.03 -71.25 35.90
N GLU A 313 34.12 -70.51 36.12
CA GLU A 313 35.47 -71.07 36.27
C GLU A 313 35.59 -71.95 37.52
N GLN A 314 35.06 -71.51 38.67
CA GLN A 314 35.01 -72.30 39.91
C GLN A 314 34.21 -73.60 39.71
N LEU A 315 33.02 -73.51 39.10
CA LEU A 315 32.21 -74.68 38.77
C LEU A 315 32.94 -75.63 37.83
N LYS A 316 33.67 -75.12 36.84
CA LYS A 316 34.49 -75.93 35.93
C LYS A 316 35.65 -76.61 36.66
N GLN A 317 36.30 -75.94 37.62
CA GLN A 317 37.34 -76.53 38.46
C GLN A 317 36.78 -77.63 39.38
N ILE A 318 35.60 -77.42 39.96
CA ILE A 318 34.90 -78.43 40.77
C ILE A 318 34.59 -79.65 39.89
N ASN A 319 34.00 -79.43 38.71
CA ASN A 319 33.65 -80.52 37.77
C ASN A 319 34.88 -81.33 37.34
N ARG A 320 36.04 -80.68 37.14
CA ARG A 320 37.32 -81.36 36.85
C ARG A 320 37.88 -82.17 38.01
N LYS A 321 37.55 -81.83 39.26
CA LYS A 321 37.96 -82.58 40.46
C LYS A 321 37.02 -83.75 40.76
N THR A 322 35.77 -83.69 40.29
CA THR A 322 34.76 -84.74 40.46
C THR A 322 34.67 -85.65 39.24
N SER A 323 35.80 -86.24 38.82
CA SER A 323 35.87 -87.26 37.76
C SER A 323 35.03 -88.50 38.13
N GLY A 324 33.73 -88.41 37.86
CA GLY A 324 32.74 -89.47 38.05
C GLY A 324 31.44 -88.99 37.40
N ASP A 325 31.08 -89.63 36.27
CA ASP A 325 29.90 -89.35 35.44
C ASP A 325 28.67 -88.99 36.28
N THR A 326 28.37 -87.70 36.39
CA THR A 326 27.06 -87.22 36.85
C THR A 326 26.70 -85.88 36.21
N PRO A 327 25.40 -85.63 36.00
CA PRO A 327 24.87 -84.70 35.00
C PRO A 327 24.87 -83.24 35.49
N ILE A 328 26.06 -82.64 35.64
CA ILE A 328 26.21 -81.23 36.04
C ILE A 328 26.11 -80.28 34.82
N GLU A 329 26.30 -80.79 33.59
CA GLU A 329 26.25 -79.99 32.36
C GLU A 329 24.87 -79.34 32.09
N LYS A 330 23.77 -79.99 32.47
CA LYS A 330 22.41 -79.42 32.32
C LYS A 330 22.09 -78.30 33.30
N MET A 331 22.81 -78.18 34.42
CA MET A 331 22.57 -77.13 35.42
C MET A 331 23.24 -75.81 35.01
N LEU A 332 24.37 -75.86 34.29
CA LEU A 332 25.08 -74.67 33.79
C LEU A 332 24.31 -73.92 32.68
N GLU A 333 23.51 -74.60 31.86
CA GLU A 333 22.62 -73.96 30.86
C GLU A 333 21.43 -73.23 31.49
N SER A 334 21.12 -73.50 32.77
CA SER A 334 19.98 -72.90 33.47
C SER A 334 20.32 -71.59 34.21
N ILE A 335 21.59 -71.17 34.22
CA ILE A 335 21.98 -69.89 34.82
C ILE A 335 21.37 -68.77 33.97
N PRO A 336 20.40 -68.00 34.50
CA PRO A 336 19.71 -66.99 33.73
C PRO A 336 20.70 -65.93 33.25
N THR A 337 20.86 -65.82 31.93
CA THR A 337 21.61 -64.73 31.32
C THR A 337 21.05 -63.39 31.80
N VAL A 338 21.96 -62.49 32.16
CA VAL A 338 21.81 -61.20 32.89
C VAL A 338 20.74 -60.23 32.34
N GLY A 339 20.07 -60.56 31.23
CA GLY A 339 19.05 -59.73 30.57
C GLY A 339 17.76 -59.45 31.36
N LYS A 340 17.47 -60.13 32.48
CA LYS A 340 16.27 -59.84 33.29
C LYS A 340 16.45 -58.62 34.21
N GLY A 341 17.65 -58.33 34.70
CA GLY A 341 17.94 -57.12 35.49
C GLY A 341 17.81 -55.84 34.65
N LEU A 342 18.24 -55.90 33.38
CA LEU A 342 18.13 -54.80 32.42
C LEU A 342 16.68 -54.35 32.19
N LYS A 343 15.70 -55.27 32.26
CA LYS A 343 14.27 -54.96 32.06
C LYS A 343 13.68 -54.07 33.16
N ILE A 344 14.24 -54.09 34.37
CA ILE A 344 13.78 -53.24 35.48
C ILE A 344 14.35 -51.82 35.34
N ALA A 345 15.64 -51.69 35.02
CA ALA A 345 16.28 -50.40 34.72
C ALA A 345 15.71 -49.71 33.47
N PHE A 346 15.40 -50.47 32.41
CA PHE A 346 14.71 -49.93 31.24
C PHE A 346 13.26 -49.52 31.54
N LYS A 347 12.58 -50.20 32.48
CA LYS A 347 11.22 -49.82 32.89
C LYS A 347 11.21 -48.52 33.71
N THR A 348 12.18 -48.29 34.59
CA THR A 348 12.31 -47.03 35.33
C THR A 348 12.71 -45.87 34.43
N ALA A 349 13.65 -46.07 33.49
CA ALA A 349 13.98 -45.04 32.49
C ALA A 349 12.78 -44.70 31.58
N LYS A 350 12.02 -45.71 31.15
CA LYS A 350 10.80 -45.52 30.32
C LYS A 350 9.64 -44.90 31.10
N PHE A 351 9.57 -45.08 32.43
CA PHE A 351 8.61 -44.41 33.31
C PHE A 351 8.96 -42.93 33.48
N MET A 352 10.22 -42.59 33.72
CA MET A 352 10.70 -41.19 33.82
C MET A 352 10.51 -40.43 32.51
N ALA A 353 10.83 -41.05 31.36
CA ALA A 353 10.60 -40.47 30.02
C ALA A 353 9.11 -40.22 29.70
N LYS A 354 8.18 -40.88 30.40
CA LYS A 354 6.72 -40.70 30.25
C LYS A 354 6.17 -39.60 31.17
N ILE A 355 6.84 -39.31 32.28
CA ILE A 355 6.46 -38.27 33.25
C ILE A 355 6.96 -36.90 32.81
N LEU A 356 8.16 -36.83 32.22
CA LEU A 356 8.80 -35.57 31.79
C LEU A 356 7.91 -34.69 30.87
N PRO A 357 7.25 -35.22 29.83
CA PRO A 357 6.38 -34.43 28.97
C PRO A 357 5.13 -33.89 29.69
N LYS A 358 4.64 -34.61 30.72
CA LYS A 358 3.49 -34.17 31.52
C LYS A 358 3.87 -33.04 32.48
N MET A 359 5.07 -33.09 33.08
CA MET A 359 5.60 -31.97 33.88
C MET A 359 5.90 -30.74 33.01
N ARG A 360 6.40 -30.93 31.78
CA ARG A 360 6.60 -29.86 30.79
C ARG A 360 5.27 -29.20 30.37
N LYS A 361 4.18 -29.97 30.29
CA LYS A 361 2.82 -29.46 30.05
C LYS A 361 2.26 -28.70 31.25
N PHE A 362 2.53 -29.17 32.47
CA PHE A 362 2.11 -28.53 33.72
C PHE A 362 2.80 -27.18 33.96
N MET A 363 4.05 -27.02 33.49
CA MET A 363 4.75 -25.75 33.56
C MET A 363 4.38 -24.80 32.40
N LYS A 364 4.00 -25.28 31.22
CA LYS A 364 3.63 -24.40 30.08
C LYS A 364 2.21 -23.82 30.13
N SER A 365 1.36 -24.21 31.07
CA SER A 365 0.02 -23.62 31.23
C SER A 365 0.02 -22.59 32.36
N PRO A 366 -0.29 -21.30 32.11
CA PRO A 366 -0.44 -20.31 33.17
C PRO A 366 -1.58 -20.72 34.12
N ASN A 367 -1.41 -20.46 35.41
CA ASN A 367 -2.42 -20.70 36.43
C ASN A 367 -3.69 -19.87 36.10
N LYS A 368 -4.90 -20.39 36.40
CA LYS A 368 -6.18 -19.69 36.20
C LYS A 368 -6.24 -18.30 36.86
N GLN A 369 -5.36 -18.00 37.81
CA GLN A 369 -5.21 -16.66 38.40
C GLN A 369 -4.47 -15.65 37.48
N GLN A 370 -3.66 -16.10 36.52
CA GLN A 370 -3.00 -15.26 35.51
C GLN A 370 -3.89 -15.00 34.29
N ALA A 371 -4.89 -15.87 34.03
CA ALA A 371 -5.87 -15.67 32.96
C ALA A 371 -6.91 -14.57 33.26
N PHE A 372 -6.99 -14.09 34.51
CA PHE A 372 -7.90 -13.00 34.89
C PHE A 372 -7.32 -11.60 34.61
N LEU A 373 -6.03 -11.50 34.34
CA LEU A 373 -5.33 -10.22 34.09
C LEU A 373 -5.08 -9.92 32.60
N LEU A 374 -5.48 -10.82 31.70
CA LEU A 374 -5.31 -10.68 30.25
C LEU A 374 -6.63 -10.80 29.47
N ASP A 375 -7.76 -10.67 30.17
CA ASP A 375 -9.09 -10.56 29.54
C ASP A 375 -9.67 -9.15 29.82
N ARG A 376 -8.98 -8.13 29.29
CA ARG A 376 -9.49 -6.89 28.68
C ARG A 376 -8.37 -5.92 28.32
#